data_AF-A0A8T1VMN6-F1
#
_entry.id   AF-A0A8T1VMN6-F1
#
_cell.length_a   1.000
_cell.length_b   1.000
_cell.length_c   1.000
_cell.angle_alpha   90.00
_cell.angle_beta   90.00
_cell.angle_gamma   90.00
#
_symmetry.space_group_name_H-M   'P 1'
#
loop_
_entity.id
_entity.type
_entity.pdbx_description
1 polymer ?
#
loop_
_entity_poly.entity_id
_entity_poly.type
_entity_poly.pdbx_seq_one_letter_code
_entity_poly.pdbx_strand_id
1 'polypeptide(L)'
;MASAQVSRSSSSSGVLRTGEISSSLTSSSSDNSSSSSTDGDETAAYIARGYASTMEENEQRLTIISDSLLTKRVCAGEPMIILKSSTVHANGACLEAQSRYNLSCSCLSGFANTTAWNFRIRAPDAEPTSPFPTTISDANSVQVNSLMLLDVPSGLLDLKIQGDGSDPVSVNLEKATTGDDDLAIVRSQEVSSLVKVDLFNLDLAQVPVGAGFLPTTLTSLRIRRCNLSSLGQLFLESFTGLESLNLAENKLSSIYSNLQGSAEALNAMTEINLANNSFTEFPYQLFQFPNLQKLDLSGNSITNLTVTSDDLAAISQLSVFQIDTPAGYGGNGNDCEDGEWQEVHNTNFCVVNSTRSYSTPEVVVAESTGDDSTNWAIFVLVAAFGGCFVGFLLFYLASKFVRCQQERQNKAGSSSPDAEDVQTARALDNTTPQAFYNSLHPTLNADLLKDPLIISFRLKYKDLHVGVLALAASCLEGRPENRPSASEVVLTIKELMREIEFGNNPHPAEPDDIVTEGFLSSP
;
A
#
# COMPACT_ATOMS: atom_id res chain seq x y z
N MET A 1 0.42 54.13 -74.99
CA MET A 1 1.82 54.53 -75.20
C MET A 1 2.68 53.27 -75.11
N ALA A 2 3.36 52.94 -76.21
CA ALA A 2 4.46 51.97 -76.46
C ALA A 2 4.41 50.59 -75.76
N SER A 3 4.28 49.43 -76.42
CA SER A 3 4.99 48.80 -77.57
C SER A 3 6.34 48.15 -77.26
N ALA A 4 6.51 46.97 -77.89
CA ALA A 4 7.73 46.23 -78.28
C ALA A 4 8.21 45.11 -77.30
N GLN A 5 8.10 43.81 -77.64
CA GLN A 5 8.84 42.97 -78.63
C GLN A 5 10.24 42.53 -78.12
N VAL A 6 10.46 41.24 -77.83
CA VAL A 6 10.90 40.10 -78.71
C VAL A 6 12.39 40.13 -79.10
N SER A 7 13.14 39.10 -78.65
CA SER A 7 14.22 38.36 -79.37
C SER A 7 14.81 37.29 -78.41
N ARG A 8 14.67 35.97 -78.60
CA ARG A 8 15.44 35.03 -79.49
C ARG A 8 16.96 35.28 -79.44
N SER A 9 17.89 34.32 -79.31
CA SER A 9 17.87 32.87 -79.45
C SER A 9 19.26 32.27 -79.09
N SER A 10 19.30 30.93 -78.93
CA SER A 10 20.30 29.96 -79.45
C SER A 10 21.70 29.94 -78.81
N SER A 11 22.11 28.85 -78.12
CA SER A 11 22.64 27.55 -78.64
C SER A 11 24.17 27.51 -78.44
N SER A 12 24.91 26.43 -78.17
CA SER A 12 24.73 24.98 -78.19
C SER A 12 26.02 24.33 -77.62
N SER A 13 25.99 22.99 -77.53
CA SER A 13 27.10 22.01 -77.59
C SER A 13 27.44 21.38 -76.23
N GLY A 14 27.45 20.07 -76.03
CA GLY A 14 27.15 18.89 -76.85
C GLY A 14 27.48 17.64 -76.01
N VAL A 15 26.52 16.75 -75.78
CA VAL A 15 26.44 15.37 -76.31
C VAL A 15 27.52 14.39 -75.82
N LEU A 16 27.12 13.38 -75.02
CA LEU A 16 27.22 11.96 -75.37
C LEU A 16 26.42 11.07 -74.39
N ARG A 17 25.80 10.04 -74.96
CA ARG A 17 24.79 9.12 -74.41
C ARG A 17 25.34 7.71 -74.63
N THR A 18 25.22 6.80 -73.65
CA THR A 18 25.05 5.32 -73.74
C THR A 18 25.06 4.78 -72.29
N GLY A 19 24.03 4.10 -71.76
CA GLY A 19 23.77 2.65 -71.89
C GLY A 19 24.90 1.85 -71.20
N GLU A 20 24.75 0.96 -70.21
CA GLU A 20 23.72 -0.01 -69.84
C GLU A 20 24.05 -0.63 -68.44
N ILE A 21 23.01 -1.10 -67.72
CA ILE A 21 22.85 -2.38 -66.99
C ILE A 21 23.82 -2.78 -65.83
N SER A 22 23.20 -2.93 -64.64
CA SER A 22 23.39 -3.92 -63.54
C SER A 22 24.78 -4.16 -62.91
N SER A 23 24.89 -3.92 -61.59
CA SER A 23 25.21 -4.98 -60.62
C SER A 23 25.18 -4.46 -59.17
N SER A 24 24.54 -5.26 -58.32
CA SER A 24 24.60 -5.24 -56.87
C SER A 24 26.04 -5.36 -56.36
N LEU A 25 26.40 -4.60 -55.32
CA LEU A 25 27.36 -5.01 -54.30
C LEU A 25 27.16 -4.16 -53.04
N THR A 26 26.87 -4.88 -51.97
CA THR A 26 26.84 -4.46 -50.56
C THR A 26 28.22 -4.01 -50.10
N SER A 27 28.30 -2.91 -49.35
CA SER A 27 29.26 -2.77 -48.24
C SER A 27 28.78 -1.78 -47.20
N SER A 28 28.68 -2.30 -45.99
CA SER A 28 28.46 -1.65 -44.71
C SER A 28 29.62 -0.74 -44.28
N SER A 29 29.30 0.40 -43.66
CA SER A 29 30.14 1.02 -42.63
C SER A 29 29.31 1.94 -41.73
N SER A 30 29.04 1.44 -40.53
CA SER A 30 29.04 2.13 -39.21
C SER A 30 29.94 3.38 -39.19
N ASP A 31 29.72 4.45 -38.42
CA ASP A 31 29.15 4.56 -37.07
C ASP A 31 28.79 6.03 -36.71
N ASN A 32 28.03 6.14 -35.61
CA ASN A 32 28.04 7.21 -34.60
C ASN A 32 27.23 8.51 -34.82
N SER A 33 26.01 8.53 -34.28
CA SER A 33 25.73 9.27 -33.04
C SER A 33 24.28 9.08 -32.54
N SER A 34 24.11 9.11 -31.21
CA SER A 34 22.88 9.10 -30.40
C SER A 34 22.33 7.74 -29.90
N SER A 35 23.01 7.15 -28.92
CA SER A 35 22.50 6.02 -28.11
C SER A 35 21.95 6.46 -26.74
N SER A 36 21.33 7.65 -26.64
CA SER A 36 20.71 8.12 -25.39
C SER A 36 19.19 8.25 -25.45
N SER A 37 18.56 7.90 -26.57
CA SER A 37 17.12 8.10 -26.80
C SER A 37 16.26 6.84 -26.66
N THR A 38 16.86 5.65 -26.66
CA THR A 38 16.12 4.37 -26.64
C THR A 38 15.69 3.95 -25.24
N ASP A 39 16.53 4.16 -24.23
CA ASP A 39 16.30 3.68 -22.85
C ASP A 39 15.13 4.42 -22.16
N GLY A 40 14.99 5.72 -22.46
CA GLY A 40 13.88 6.55 -21.97
C GLY A 40 12.54 6.23 -22.63
N ASP A 41 12.52 5.74 -23.87
CA ASP A 41 11.29 5.31 -24.55
C ASP A 41 10.83 3.93 -24.06
N GLU A 42 11.77 3.03 -23.76
CA GLU A 42 11.45 1.70 -23.17
C GLU A 42 10.86 1.82 -21.77
N THR A 43 11.44 2.67 -20.91
CA THR A 43 10.90 2.91 -19.55
C THR A 43 9.51 3.53 -19.61
N ALA A 44 9.29 4.53 -20.46
CA ALA A 44 7.99 5.15 -20.65
C ALA A 44 6.95 4.16 -21.18
N ALA A 45 7.35 3.26 -22.09
CA ALA A 45 6.49 2.20 -22.61
C ALA A 45 6.12 1.16 -21.54
N TYR A 46 7.07 0.77 -20.67
CA TYR A 46 6.80 -0.13 -19.55
C TYR A 46 5.76 0.46 -18.60
N ILE A 47 5.95 1.71 -18.16
CA ILE A 47 5.02 2.41 -17.27
C ILE A 47 3.65 2.58 -17.92
N ALA A 48 3.62 3.01 -19.19
CA ALA A 48 2.38 3.13 -19.97
C ALA A 48 1.62 1.81 -20.08
N ARG A 49 2.34 0.70 -20.32
CA ARG A 49 1.76 -0.64 -20.35
C ARG A 49 1.20 -1.05 -18.99
N GLY A 50 1.90 -0.74 -17.90
CA GLY A 50 1.45 -0.97 -16.53
C GLY A 50 0.10 -0.31 -16.27
N TYR A 51 -0.02 0.99 -16.52
CA TYR A 51 -1.28 1.72 -16.38
C TYR A 51 -2.38 1.19 -17.29
N ALA A 52 -2.09 1.03 -18.58
CA ALA A 52 -3.07 0.52 -19.54
C ALA A 52 -3.55 -0.89 -19.18
N SER A 53 -2.72 -1.72 -18.54
CA SER A 53 -3.09 -3.10 -18.19
C SER A 53 -4.09 -3.19 -17.04
N THR A 54 -4.13 -2.20 -16.15
CA THR A 54 -5.10 -2.16 -15.05
C THR A 54 -6.37 -1.42 -15.44
N MET A 55 -6.39 -0.67 -16.54
CA MET A 55 -7.56 0.10 -17.00
C MET A 55 -8.54 -0.72 -17.85
N GLU A 56 -9.83 -0.54 -17.57
CA GLU A 56 -10.95 -0.99 -18.41
C GLU A 56 -11.15 -0.08 -19.64
N GLU A 57 -11.95 -0.55 -20.60
CA GLU A 57 -12.33 0.25 -21.77
C GLU A 57 -13.26 1.40 -21.37
N ASN A 58 -12.96 2.60 -21.87
CA ASN A 58 -13.64 3.86 -21.56
C ASN A 58 -13.51 4.34 -20.11
N GLU A 59 -12.56 3.79 -19.35
CA GLU A 59 -12.30 4.19 -17.98
C GLU A 59 -11.58 5.54 -17.91
N GLN A 60 -12.02 6.42 -17.00
CA GLN A 60 -11.48 7.76 -16.75
C GLN A 60 -10.94 7.85 -15.32
N ARG A 61 -9.61 7.89 -15.17
CA ARG A 61 -8.96 7.92 -13.86
C ARG A 61 -8.36 9.27 -13.54
N LEU A 62 -8.61 9.77 -12.33
CA LEU A 62 -7.81 10.86 -11.77
C LEU A 62 -6.48 10.29 -11.29
N THR A 63 -5.37 10.87 -11.74
CA THR A 63 -4.03 10.40 -11.41
C THR A 63 -2.98 11.50 -11.51
N ILE A 64 -1.79 11.23 -10.98
CA ILE A 64 -0.56 11.98 -11.22
C ILE A 64 0.49 10.96 -11.65
N ILE A 65 1.04 11.15 -12.85
CA ILE A 65 2.14 10.31 -13.34
C ILE A 65 3.44 11.05 -13.06
N SER A 66 3.99 10.83 -11.87
CA SER A 66 5.32 11.31 -11.49
C SER A 66 6.22 10.14 -11.14
N ASP A 67 6.77 9.50 -12.17
CA ASP A 67 7.80 8.48 -12.00
C ASP A 67 9.18 9.11 -12.20
N SER A 68 10.09 8.89 -11.23
CA SER A 68 11.47 9.37 -11.29
C SER A 68 12.27 8.81 -12.48
N LEU A 69 11.84 7.67 -13.02
CA LEU A 69 12.45 6.99 -14.16
C LEU A 69 11.99 7.59 -15.50
N LEU A 70 10.93 8.41 -15.52
CA LEU A 70 10.49 9.09 -16.73
C LEU A 70 11.37 10.31 -17.03
N THR A 71 11.98 10.32 -18.21
CA THR A 71 12.77 11.47 -18.71
C THR A 71 11.91 12.71 -19.00
N LYS A 72 10.60 12.54 -19.19
CA LYS A 72 9.61 13.61 -19.38
C LYS A 72 8.41 13.37 -18.48
N ARG A 73 7.96 14.41 -17.78
CA ARG A 73 6.75 14.36 -16.94
C ARG A 73 5.51 14.57 -17.81
N VAL A 74 4.49 13.73 -17.62
CA VAL A 74 3.16 13.95 -18.20
C VAL A 74 2.53 15.16 -17.52
N CYS A 75 1.88 16.06 -18.27
CA CYS A 75 1.25 17.28 -17.73
C CYS A 75 2.17 18.13 -16.83
N ALA A 76 3.48 18.14 -17.09
CA ALA A 76 4.48 18.80 -16.23
C ALA A 76 4.48 18.33 -14.75
N GLY A 77 3.89 17.17 -14.45
CA GLY A 77 3.72 16.65 -13.09
C GLY A 77 2.47 17.16 -12.38
N GLU A 78 1.58 17.87 -13.08
CA GLU A 78 0.28 18.26 -12.55
C GLU A 78 -0.71 17.08 -12.57
N PRO A 79 -1.75 17.11 -11.73
CA PRO A 79 -2.86 16.15 -11.78
C PRO A 79 -3.52 16.12 -13.16
N MET A 80 -4.00 14.94 -13.55
CA MET A 80 -4.59 14.72 -14.87
C MET A 80 -5.67 13.64 -14.82
N ILE A 81 -6.55 13.67 -15.81
CA ILE A 81 -7.42 12.55 -16.13
C ILE A 81 -6.76 11.73 -17.22
N ILE A 82 -6.63 10.43 -17.01
CA ILE A 82 -6.25 9.49 -18.05
C ILE A 82 -7.48 8.69 -18.49
N LEU A 83 -7.69 8.63 -19.80
CA LEU A 83 -8.73 7.85 -20.46
C LEU A 83 -8.09 6.70 -21.23
N LYS A 84 -8.58 5.49 -21.06
CA LYS A 84 -8.29 4.36 -21.96
C LYS A 84 -9.46 4.12 -22.88
N SER A 85 -9.26 4.22 -24.19
CA SER A 85 -10.32 3.92 -25.17
C SER A 85 -9.76 3.58 -26.54
N SER A 86 -10.22 2.47 -27.10
CA SER A 86 -9.98 2.07 -28.48
C SER A 86 -10.73 2.93 -29.51
N THR A 87 -11.79 3.62 -29.09
CA THR A 87 -12.63 4.44 -29.97
C THR A 87 -12.30 5.93 -29.89
N VAL A 88 -11.83 6.41 -28.75
CA VAL A 88 -11.35 7.79 -28.58
C VAL A 88 -9.85 7.85 -28.86
N HIS A 89 -9.50 8.40 -30.02
CA HIS A 89 -8.11 8.50 -30.46
C HIS A 89 -7.26 9.36 -29.52
N ALA A 90 -5.99 8.96 -29.37
CA ALA A 90 -4.99 9.70 -28.60
C ALA A 90 -4.94 11.17 -29.03
N ASN A 91 -5.04 12.07 -28.06
CA ASN A 91 -5.12 13.51 -28.27
C ASN A 91 -3.75 14.21 -28.23
N GLY A 92 -2.67 13.47 -28.04
CA GLY A 92 -1.30 13.99 -27.98
C GLY A 92 -0.94 14.73 -26.68
N ALA A 93 -1.81 14.74 -25.67
CA ALA A 93 -1.49 15.31 -24.36
C ALA A 93 -0.68 14.35 -23.47
N CYS A 94 -0.86 13.04 -23.63
CA CYS A 94 0.05 12.05 -23.03
C CYS A 94 1.39 12.02 -23.77
N LEU A 95 2.41 11.35 -23.22
CA LEU A 95 3.61 11.04 -24.02
C LEU A 95 3.25 10.01 -25.11
N GLU A 96 4.11 9.90 -26.12
CA GLU A 96 3.92 8.99 -27.24
C GLU A 96 3.79 7.53 -26.77
N ALA A 97 4.56 7.14 -25.75
CA ALA A 97 4.50 5.80 -25.16
C ALA A 97 3.10 5.44 -24.63
N GLN A 98 2.44 6.35 -23.89
CA GLN A 98 1.05 6.15 -23.45
C GLN A 98 0.07 6.09 -24.63
N SER A 99 0.27 6.97 -25.61
CA SER A 99 -0.59 7.03 -26.81
C SER A 99 -0.59 5.71 -27.60
N ARG A 100 0.52 4.95 -27.60
CA ARG A 100 0.61 3.61 -28.21
C ARG A 100 -0.31 2.56 -27.55
N TYR A 101 -0.76 2.82 -26.32
CA TYR A 101 -1.65 1.93 -25.55
C TYR A 101 -3.08 2.47 -25.45
N ASN A 102 -3.53 3.28 -26.43
CA ASN A 102 -4.88 3.85 -26.49
C ASN A 102 -5.22 4.75 -25.28
N LEU A 103 -4.21 5.43 -24.73
CA LEU A 103 -4.38 6.37 -23.63
C LEU A 103 -4.48 7.81 -24.16
N SER A 104 -5.48 8.54 -23.66
CA SER A 104 -5.64 9.97 -23.84
C SER A 104 -5.55 10.67 -22.48
N CYS A 105 -4.98 11.88 -22.44
CA CYS A 105 -4.74 12.60 -21.19
C CYS A 105 -5.44 13.96 -21.22
N SER A 106 -5.92 14.40 -20.07
CA SER A 106 -6.40 15.76 -19.86
C SER A 106 -5.74 16.36 -18.64
N CYS A 107 -4.88 17.37 -18.84
CA CYS A 107 -4.17 18.01 -17.73
C CYS A 107 -5.12 18.93 -16.95
N LEU A 108 -5.10 18.83 -15.62
CA LEU A 108 -5.85 19.72 -14.74
C LEU A 108 -4.98 20.93 -14.40
N SER A 109 -5.37 22.11 -14.89
CA SER A 109 -4.65 23.35 -14.59
C SER A 109 -5.02 23.89 -13.21
N GLY A 110 -4.12 24.65 -12.57
CA GLY A 110 -4.40 25.36 -11.32
C GLY A 110 -3.84 24.69 -10.06
N PHE A 111 -3.13 23.56 -10.23
CA PHE A 111 -2.55 22.76 -9.14
C PHE A 111 -1.04 22.97 -8.99
N ALA A 112 -0.37 23.60 -9.96
CA ALA A 112 1.06 23.89 -9.87
C ALA A 112 1.39 24.94 -8.81
N ASN A 113 2.46 24.68 -8.06
CA ASN A 113 2.99 25.56 -7.01
C ASN A 113 1.98 25.92 -5.91
N THR A 114 0.93 25.09 -5.72
CA THR A 114 -0.04 25.24 -4.63
C THR A 114 0.25 24.26 -3.50
N THR A 115 -0.06 24.65 -2.27
CA THR A 115 0.05 23.78 -1.08
C THR A 115 -1.24 23.06 -0.74
N ALA A 116 -2.34 23.35 -1.47
CA ALA A 116 -3.65 22.78 -1.22
C ALA A 116 -4.31 22.36 -2.53
N TRP A 117 -4.72 21.09 -2.60
CA TRP A 117 -5.41 20.52 -3.74
C TRP A 117 -6.84 20.14 -3.37
N ASN A 118 -7.79 20.52 -4.22
CA ASN A 118 -9.21 20.23 -4.01
C ASN A 118 -9.83 19.70 -5.30
N PHE A 119 -10.12 18.40 -5.30
CA PHE A 119 -10.78 17.72 -6.39
C PHE A 119 -12.27 17.58 -6.08
N ARG A 120 -13.12 18.11 -6.96
CA ARG A 120 -14.54 17.77 -7.00
C ARG A 120 -14.73 16.72 -8.09
N ILE A 121 -15.18 15.53 -7.75
CA ILE A 121 -15.32 14.42 -8.69
C ILE A 121 -16.76 13.96 -8.83
N ARG A 122 -17.13 13.46 -10.00
CA ARG A 122 -18.43 12.81 -10.25
C ARG A 122 -18.31 11.73 -11.31
N ALA A 123 -19.28 10.83 -11.35
CA ALA A 123 -19.36 9.86 -12.42
C ALA A 123 -19.50 10.55 -13.79
N PRO A 124 -18.91 9.99 -14.87
CA PRO A 124 -19.13 10.47 -16.23
C PRO A 124 -20.62 10.41 -16.62
N ASP A 125 -21.14 11.46 -17.26
CA ASP A 125 -22.55 11.53 -17.70
C ASP A 125 -22.84 10.69 -18.94
N ALA A 126 -21.80 10.45 -19.74
CA ALA A 126 -21.87 9.78 -21.02
C ALA A 126 -20.51 9.15 -21.35
N GLU A 127 -20.52 8.25 -22.33
CA GLU A 127 -19.30 7.71 -22.92
C GLU A 127 -18.39 8.84 -23.43
N PRO A 128 -17.06 8.68 -23.30
CA PRO A 128 -16.12 9.69 -23.73
C PRO A 128 -16.18 9.89 -25.25
N THR A 129 -16.14 11.15 -25.68
CA THR A 129 -16.18 11.51 -27.10
C THR A 129 -14.82 11.89 -27.64
N SER A 130 -14.59 11.65 -28.93
CA SER A 130 -13.39 12.10 -29.63
C SER A 130 -13.57 13.51 -30.23
N PRO A 131 -12.59 14.43 -30.09
CA PRO A 131 -11.34 14.27 -29.34
C PRO A 131 -11.54 14.45 -27.84
N PHE A 132 -10.81 13.67 -27.04
CA PHE A 132 -10.75 13.88 -25.59
C PHE A 132 -10.04 15.22 -25.29
N PRO A 133 -10.57 16.07 -24.39
CA PRO A 133 -9.97 17.37 -24.09
C PRO A 133 -8.54 17.20 -23.58
N THR A 134 -7.62 18.04 -24.06
CA THR A 134 -6.21 18.02 -23.62
C THR A 134 -5.98 18.73 -22.29
N THR A 135 -6.90 19.63 -21.93
CA THR A 135 -6.87 20.38 -20.67
C THR A 135 -8.27 20.53 -20.11
N ILE A 136 -8.41 20.41 -18.79
CA ILE A 136 -9.64 20.75 -18.06
C ILE A 136 -9.28 21.87 -17.08
N SER A 137 -9.86 23.04 -17.30
CA SER A 137 -9.68 24.23 -16.46
C SER A 137 -10.94 24.46 -15.65
N ASP A 138 -10.82 24.49 -14.32
CA ASP A 138 -11.85 24.81 -13.32
C ASP A 138 -13.30 24.53 -13.73
N ALA A 139 -13.54 23.33 -14.26
CA ALA A 139 -14.88 22.82 -14.42
C ALA A 139 -15.36 22.46 -13.00
N ASN A 140 -16.54 22.94 -12.62
CA ASN A 140 -17.16 22.79 -11.29
C ASN A 140 -17.02 21.39 -10.65
N SER A 141 -16.79 20.36 -11.47
CA SER A 141 -16.59 18.95 -11.12
C SER A 141 -15.82 18.24 -12.25
N VAL A 142 -14.93 17.33 -11.90
CA VAL A 142 -14.13 16.47 -12.77
C VAL A 142 -14.86 15.14 -12.94
N GLN A 143 -15.06 14.68 -14.17
CA GLN A 143 -15.71 13.39 -14.44
C GLN A 143 -14.69 12.25 -14.38
N VAL A 144 -14.83 11.37 -13.40
CA VAL A 144 -13.98 10.17 -13.23
C VAL A 144 -14.79 9.03 -12.62
N ASN A 145 -14.46 7.80 -12.99
CA ASN A 145 -15.03 6.60 -12.40
C ASN A 145 -14.07 5.88 -11.44
N SER A 146 -12.77 6.18 -11.54
CA SER A 146 -11.77 5.59 -10.66
C SER A 146 -10.73 6.62 -10.23
N LEU A 147 -10.15 6.36 -9.06
CA LEU A 147 -8.97 7.04 -8.55
C LEU A 147 -7.80 6.08 -8.64
N MET A 148 -6.71 6.56 -9.23
CA MET A 148 -5.44 5.86 -9.13
C MET A 148 -4.61 6.55 -8.05
N LEU A 149 -3.73 5.78 -7.40
CA LEU A 149 -2.71 6.25 -6.47
C LEU A 149 -2.17 7.64 -6.85
N LEU A 150 -2.32 8.62 -5.95
CA LEU A 150 -1.87 9.99 -6.19
C LEU A 150 -0.45 10.17 -5.64
N ASP A 151 0.52 10.33 -6.54
CA ASP A 151 1.88 10.73 -6.18
C ASP A 151 1.91 12.25 -5.92
N VAL A 152 1.63 12.64 -4.68
CA VAL A 152 1.55 14.04 -4.30
C VAL A 152 2.95 14.69 -4.19
N PRO A 153 3.12 15.96 -4.57
CA PRO A 153 4.39 16.65 -4.45
C PRO A 153 4.74 16.92 -2.98
N SER A 154 6.03 16.95 -2.66
CA SER A 154 6.51 17.12 -1.28
C SER A 154 6.12 18.45 -0.61
N GLY A 155 5.72 19.46 -1.38
CA GLY A 155 5.20 20.74 -0.87
C GLY A 155 3.69 20.77 -0.60
N LEU A 156 2.95 19.69 -0.88
CA LEU A 156 1.50 19.64 -0.64
C LEU A 156 1.21 19.44 0.85
N LEU A 157 0.36 20.29 1.42
CA LEU A 157 -0.01 20.26 2.83
C LEU A 157 -1.45 19.77 3.04
N ASP A 158 -2.36 20.17 2.14
CA ASP A 158 -3.78 19.87 2.24
C ASP A 158 -4.28 19.17 0.97
N LEU A 159 -4.87 17.98 1.10
CA LEU A 159 -5.52 17.27 0.02
C LEU A 159 -7.00 17.08 0.32
N LYS A 160 -7.87 17.51 -0.59
CA LYS A 160 -9.30 17.27 -0.53
C LYS A 160 -9.79 16.58 -1.79
N ILE A 161 -10.57 15.52 -1.62
CA ILE A 161 -11.31 14.86 -2.70
C ILE A 161 -12.76 14.78 -2.23
N GLN A 162 -13.66 15.41 -2.98
CA GLN A 162 -15.08 15.36 -2.70
C GLN A 162 -15.89 14.87 -3.89
N GLY A 163 -16.86 14.01 -3.61
CA GLY A 163 -17.91 13.68 -4.57
C GLY A 163 -18.86 14.86 -4.76
N ASP A 164 -19.23 15.14 -5.99
CA ASP A 164 -20.23 16.13 -6.36
C ASP A 164 -21.64 15.50 -6.38
N GLY A 165 -22.63 16.26 -5.92
CA GLY A 165 -24.00 15.79 -5.77
C GLY A 165 -24.41 15.42 -4.33
N SER A 166 -25.64 14.91 -4.20
CA SER A 166 -26.20 14.49 -2.93
C SER A 166 -25.69 13.13 -2.50
N ASP A 167 -25.58 12.17 -3.40
CA ASP A 167 -25.24 10.80 -3.04
C ASP A 167 -23.72 10.58 -3.09
N PRO A 168 -23.16 9.67 -2.27
CA PRO A 168 -21.75 9.32 -2.34
C PRO A 168 -21.38 8.85 -3.74
N VAL A 169 -20.32 9.43 -4.31
CA VAL A 169 -19.84 9.07 -5.65
C VAL A 169 -19.10 7.75 -5.56
N SER A 170 -19.50 6.76 -6.36
CA SER A 170 -18.76 5.49 -6.48
C SER A 170 -17.35 5.74 -6.98
N VAL A 171 -16.37 5.24 -6.24
CA VAL A 171 -14.95 5.37 -6.59
C VAL A 171 -14.32 3.98 -6.59
N ASN A 172 -13.85 3.55 -7.75
CA ASN A 172 -12.93 2.43 -7.83
C ASN A 172 -11.52 2.94 -7.49
N LEU A 173 -10.85 2.29 -6.54
CA LEU A 173 -9.46 2.56 -6.24
C LEU A 173 -8.60 1.51 -6.93
N GLU A 174 -7.71 1.98 -7.78
CA GLU A 174 -6.96 1.14 -8.69
C GLU A 174 -5.46 1.22 -8.39
N LYS A 175 -4.80 0.07 -8.42
CA LYS A 175 -3.35 -0.01 -8.29
C LYS A 175 -2.71 0.69 -9.49
N ALA A 176 -1.61 1.41 -9.24
CA ALA A 176 -0.85 2.05 -10.31
C ALA A 176 -0.29 1.01 -11.28
N THR A 177 0.22 -0.11 -10.75
CA THR A 177 0.69 -1.25 -11.55
C THR A 177 0.30 -2.60 -10.93
N THR A 178 0.39 -3.68 -11.71
CA THR A 178 0.05 -5.04 -11.27
C THR A 178 0.98 -5.61 -10.18
N GLY A 179 2.03 -4.89 -9.78
CA GLY A 179 3.02 -5.32 -8.78
C GLY A 179 3.01 -4.51 -7.48
N ASP A 180 2.10 -3.55 -7.31
CA ASP A 180 1.93 -2.86 -6.03
C ASP A 180 1.14 -3.76 -5.06
N ASP A 181 1.66 -3.98 -3.86
CA ASP A 181 1.02 -4.90 -2.91
C ASP A 181 -0.17 -4.24 -2.19
N ASP A 182 -0.06 -2.95 -1.83
CA ASP A 182 -1.04 -2.24 -1.01
C ASP A 182 -1.86 -1.21 -1.80
N LEU A 183 -3.17 -1.16 -1.51
CA LEU A 183 -4.08 -0.15 -2.04
C LEU A 183 -3.97 1.14 -1.21
N ALA A 184 -3.58 2.24 -1.83
CA ALA A 184 -3.52 3.54 -1.17
C ALA A 184 -4.13 4.64 -2.05
N ILE A 185 -4.61 5.71 -1.41
CA ILE A 185 -5.11 6.89 -2.15
C ILE A 185 -3.98 7.89 -2.45
N VAL A 186 -2.98 7.95 -1.56
CA VAL A 186 -1.80 8.79 -1.72
C VAL A 186 -0.57 7.92 -1.51
N ARG A 187 0.36 8.00 -2.45
CA ARG A 187 1.72 7.50 -2.26
C ARG A 187 2.66 8.68 -2.18
N SER A 188 3.64 8.56 -1.30
CA SER A 188 4.75 9.48 -1.24
C SER A 188 6.04 8.70 -1.38
N GLN A 189 6.79 8.93 -2.47
CA GLN A 189 8.14 8.39 -2.63
C GLN A 189 9.17 9.14 -1.76
N GLU A 190 8.82 10.35 -1.28
CA GLU A 190 9.60 11.16 -0.35
C GLU A 190 8.88 11.29 1.01
N VAL A 191 9.49 11.97 2.00
CA VAL A 191 8.76 12.33 3.24
C VAL A 191 7.66 13.33 2.85
N SER A 192 6.41 12.88 2.86
CA SER A 192 5.27 13.74 2.54
C SER A 192 5.16 14.86 3.57
N SER A 193 4.99 16.11 3.12
CA SER A 193 4.61 17.22 4.01
C SER A 193 3.10 17.29 4.23
N LEU A 194 2.34 16.30 3.73
CA LEU A 194 0.89 16.30 3.82
C LEU A 194 0.48 16.23 5.29
N VAL A 195 -0.29 17.24 5.70
CA VAL A 195 -0.77 17.43 7.07
C VAL A 195 -2.25 17.08 7.16
N LYS A 196 -3.02 17.40 6.11
CA LYS A 196 -4.47 17.23 6.12
C LYS A 196 -4.98 16.49 4.90
N VAL A 197 -5.86 15.53 5.16
CA VAL A 197 -6.64 14.84 4.12
C VAL A 197 -8.13 14.94 4.45
N ASP A 198 -8.92 15.33 3.44
CA ASP A 198 -10.37 15.44 3.50
C ASP A 198 -11.00 14.64 2.35
N LEU A 199 -11.58 13.48 2.68
CA LEU A 199 -12.39 12.66 1.79
C LEU A 199 -13.86 12.88 2.15
N PHE A 200 -14.64 13.37 1.19
CA PHE A 200 -16.03 13.71 1.44
C PHE A 200 -16.95 13.16 0.35
N ASN A 201 -18.06 12.52 0.73
CA ASN A 201 -19.08 12.08 -0.22
C ASN A 201 -18.55 11.11 -1.29
N LEU A 202 -17.69 10.15 -0.90
CA LEU A 202 -17.13 9.12 -1.76
C LEU A 202 -17.56 7.74 -1.27
N ASP A 203 -18.10 6.86 -2.10
CA ASP A 203 -18.48 5.52 -1.66
C ASP A 203 -17.24 4.65 -1.42
N LEU A 204 -16.85 4.52 -0.14
CA LEU A 204 -15.71 3.72 0.32
C LEU A 204 -16.16 2.41 0.99
N ALA A 205 -17.41 1.97 0.80
CA ALA A 205 -17.95 0.80 1.48
C ALA A 205 -17.17 -0.50 1.23
N GLN A 206 -16.54 -0.63 0.06
CA GLN A 206 -15.74 -1.81 -0.33
C GLN A 206 -14.23 -1.54 -0.31
N VAL A 207 -13.81 -0.36 0.16
CA VAL A 207 -12.40 0.04 0.16
C VAL A 207 -11.78 -0.34 1.50
N PRO A 208 -10.68 -1.12 1.52
CA PRO A 208 -9.96 -1.42 2.75
C PRO A 208 -9.20 -0.17 3.23
N VAL A 209 -9.81 0.63 4.10
CA VAL A 209 -9.19 1.80 4.72
C VAL A 209 -8.38 1.36 5.95
N GLY A 210 -7.15 0.91 5.72
CA GLY A 210 -6.25 0.38 6.75
C GLY A 210 -4.88 1.06 6.79
N ALA A 211 -3.89 0.37 7.38
CA ALA A 211 -2.51 0.83 7.38
C ALA A 211 -1.98 1.03 5.96
N GLY A 212 -1.21 2.09 5.73
CA GLY A 212 -0.64 2.42 4.42
C GLY A 212 -1.61 3.09 3.43
N PHE A 213 -2.92 3.13 3.73
CA PHE A 213 -3.90 3.80 2.87
C PHE A 213 -3.64 5.31 2.74
N LEU A 214 -3.16 5.93 3.83
CA LEU A 214 -2.86 7.35 3.95
C LEU A 214 -1.46 7.57 4.55
N PRO A 215 -0.84 8.74 4.31
CA PRO A 215 0.47 9.06 4.89
C PRO A 215 0.45 9.10 6.42
N THR A 216 1.54 8.63 7.03
CA THR A 216 1.71 8.55 8.49
C THR A 216 1.91 9.91 9.18
N THR A 217 2.15 10.96 8.38
CA THR A 217 2.48 12.33 8.79
C THR A 217 1.25 13.20 9.07
N LEU A 218 0.05 12.71 8.79
CA LEU A 218 -1.17 13.49 8.94
C LEU A 218 -1.42 13.90 10.39
N THR A 219 -1.82 15.16 10.58
CA THR A 219 -2.33 15.68 11.85
C THR A 219 -3.85 15.84 11.84
N SER A 220 -4.47 15.95 10.65
CA SER A 220 -5.93 16.00 10.51
C SER A 220 -6.41 15.09 9.39
N LEU A 221 -7.33 14.18 9.73
CA LEU A 221 -7.97 13.28 8.79
C LEU A 221 -9.49 13.41 8.89
N ARG A 222 -10.12 13.71 7.76
CA ARG A 222 -11.58 13.73 7.64
C ARG A 222 -11.99 12.75 6.53
N ILE A 223 -12.83 11.77 6.88
CA ILE A 223 -13.46 10.84 5.94
C ILE A 223 -14.95 10.87 6.28
N ARG A 224 -15.73 11.72 5.60
CA ARG A 224 -17.12 12.00 5.95
C ARG A 224 -18.07 11.66 4.82
N ARG A 225 -19.25 11.13 5.15
CA ARG A 225 -20.26 10.78 4.13
C ARG A 225 -19.72 9.76 3.12
N CYS A 226 -18.91 8.81 3.57
CA CYS A 226 -18.20 7.89 2.69
C CYS A 226 -18.71 6.44 2.71
N ASN A 227 -19.90 6.20 3.29
CA ASN A 227 -20.46 4.85 3.47
C ASN A 227 -19.52 3.85 4.18
N LEU A 228 -18.51 4.34 4.89
CA LEU A 228 -17.48 3.50 5.51
C LEU A 228 -18.10 2.66 6.63
N SER A 229 -18.05 1.33 6.53
CA SER A 229 -18.62 0.42 7.53
C SER A 229 -17.61 -0.13 8.53
N SER A 230 -16.33 -0.12 8.18
CA SER A 230 -15.24 -0.58 9.03
C SER A 230 -13.94 0.13 8.69
N LEU A 231 -12.99 0.09 9.62
CA LEU A 231 -11.59 0.45 9.38
C LEU A 231 -10.76 -0.84 9.36
N GLY A 232 -9.63 -0.80 8.65
CA GLY A 232 -8.63 -1.87 8.68
C GLY A 232 -8.00 -1.99 10.07
N GLN A 233 -7.49 -3.18 10.40
CA GLN A 233 -6.76 -3.37 11.65
C GLN A 233 -5.53 -2.46 11.70
N LEU A 234 -5.15 -2.00 12.90
CA LEU A 234 -3.99 -1.14 13.11
C LEU A 234 -4.06 0.19 12.34
N PHE A 235 -5.26 0.63 11.95
CA PHE A 235 -5.46 1.87 11.21
C PHE A 235 -4.79 3.05 11.93
N LEU A 236 -4.98 3.18 13.25
CA LEU A 236 -4.36 4.25 14.03
C LEU A 236 -2.86 4.05 14.30
N GLU A 237 -2.35 2.82 14.27
CA GLU A 237 -0.91 2.58 14.46
C GLU A 237 -0.05 3.19 13.36
N SER A 238 -0.63 3.34 12.17
CA SER A 238 0.07 3.94 11.04
C SER A 238 0.39 5.42 11.24
N PHE A 239 -0.35 6.14 12.08
CA PHE A 239 -0.12 7.57 12.29
C PHE A 239 0.89 7.83 13.41
N THR A 240 1.66 8.91 13.27
CA THR A 240 2.66 9.31 14.28
C THR A 240 2.27 10.58 15.05
N GLY A 241 1.29 11.33 14.56
CA GLY A 241 0.91 12.62 15.13
C GLY A 241 -0.52 13.06 14.75
N LEU A 242 -1.44 12.11 14.58
CA LEU A 242 -2.82 12.44 14.22
C LEU A 242 -3.54 13.10 15.41
N GLU A 243 -3.86 14.38 15.29
CA GLU A 243 -4.49 15.20 16.34
C GLU A 243 -6.02 15.24 16.20
N SER A 244 -6.53 15.15 14.98
CA SER A 244 -7.96 15.30 14.67
C SER A 244 -8.42 14.21 13.69
N LEU A 245 -9.40 13.42 14.11
CA LEU A 245 -10.04 12.37 13.32
C LEU A 245 -11.55 12.63 13.21
N ASN A 246 -12.04 12.86 11.99
CA ASN A 246 -13.47 13.02 11.73
C ASN A 246 -13.96 11.93 10.77
N LEU A 247 -14.76 11.02 11.31
CA LEU A 247 -15.40 9.92 10.57
C LEU A 247 -16.93 10.05 10.58
N ALA A 248 -17.44 11.28 10.71
CA ALA A 248 -18.87 11.53 10.80
C ALA A 248 -19.62 11.17 9.50
N GLU A 249 -20.91 10.88 9.62
CA GLU A 249 -21.79 10.53 8.49
C GLU A 249 -21.32 9.26 7.75
N ASN A 250 -20.85 8.24 8.47
CA ASN A 250 -20.51 6.94 7.87
C ASN A 250 -21.46 5.85 8.38
N LYS A 251 -21.05 4.57 8.28
CA LYS A 251 -21.84 3.40 8.69
C LYS A 251 -21.08 2.57 9.73
N LEU A 252 -20.16 3.18 10.47
CA LEU A 252 -19.35 2.51 11.48
C LEU A 252 -20.24 2.06 12.64
N SER A 253 -20.13 0.80 13.05
CA SER A 253 -20.84 0.26 14.22
C SER A 253 -19.91 -0.09 15.38
N SER A 254 -18.62 -0.21 15.10
CA SER A 254 -17.56 -0.49 16.08
C SER A 254 -16.21 -0.01 15.54
N ILE A 255 -15.31 0.35 16.45
CA ILE A 255 -13.91 0.74 16.16
C ILE A 255 -12.92 0.05 17.12
N TYR A 256 -13.39 -0.87 17.96
CA TYR A 256 -12.66 -1.37 19.12
C TYR A 256 -11.36 -2.10 18.80
N SER A 257 -11.32 -2.86 17.71
CA SER A 257 -10.12 -3.57 17.26
C SER A 257 -9.17 -2.70 16.43
N ASN A 258 -9.60 -1.50 16.04
CA ASN A 258 -8.90 -0.65 15.06
C ASN A 258 -8.24 0.59 15.69
N LEU A 259 -8.55 0.88 16.94
CA LEU A 259 -7.99 2.01 17.70
C LEU A 259 -6.72 1.68 18.47
N GLN A 260 -6.22 0.44 18.43
CA GLN A 260 -4.86 0.18 18.89
C GLN A 260 -3.95 1.10 18.06
N GLY A 261 -3.18 1.93 18.77
CA GLY A 261 -2.38 2.99 18.20
C GLY A 261 -0.98 2.97 18.79
N SER A 262 -0.03 3.55 18.08
CA SER A 262 1.30 3.81 18.64
C SER A 262 1.16 4.73 19.87
N ALA A 263 2.09 4.65 20.81
CA ALA A 263 2.07 5.51 21.99
C ALA A 263 2.05 7.00 21.58
N GLU A 264 2.73 7.35 20.49
CA GLU A 264 2.75 8.67 19.88
C GLU A 264 1.36 9.07 19.35
N ALA A 265 0.70 8.21 18.55
CA ALA A 265 -0.63 8.48 18.01
C ALA A 265 -1.68 8.68 19.12
N LEU A 266 -1.65 7.82 20.15
CA LEU A 266 -2.58 7.92 21.27
C LEU A 266 -2.40 9.24 22.03
N ASN A 267 -1.17 9.68 22.21
CA ASN A 267 -0.87 10.93 22.90
C ASN A 267 -1.16 12.18 22.07
N ALA A 268 -1.13 12.11 20.74
CA ALA A 268 -1.38 13.27 19.88
C ALA A 268 -2.87 13.59 19.71
N MET A 269 -3.75 12.60 19.81
CA MET A 269 -5.18 12.76 19.52
C MET A 269 -5.88 13.72 20.49
N THR A 270 -6.53 14.74 19.93
CA THR A 270 -7.26 15.78 20.69
C THR A 270 -8.74 15.89 20.29
N GLU A 271 -9.11 15.48 19.08
CA GLU A 271 -10.47 15.61 18.57
C GLU A 271 -10.90 14.36 17.79
N ILE A 272 -12.00 13.74 18.22
CA ILE A 272 -12.63 12.62 17.53
C ILE A 272 -14.09 12.96 17.25
N ASN A 273 -14.50 12.87 15.99
CA ASN A 273 -15.90 13.01 15.59
C ASN A 273 -16.39 11.72 14.92
N LEU A 274 -17.37 11.08 15.53
CA LEU A 274 -18.02 9.84 15.11
C LEU A 274 -19.53 10.05 14.93
N ALA A 275 -19.99 11.29 14.79
CA ALA A 275 -21.39 11.62 14.69
C ALA A 275 -22.05 10.99 13.45
N ASN A 276 -23.34 10.68 13.52
CA ASN A 276 -24.13 10.09 12.43
C ASN A 276 -23.47 8.80 11.89
N ASN A 277 -23.26 7.84 12.78
CA ASN A 277 -22.81 6.49 12.46
C ASN A 277 -23.85 5.47 12.99
N SER A 278 -23.45 4.21 13.13
CA SER A 278 -24.31 3.11 13.54
C SER A 278 -23.88 2.51 14.89
N PHE A 279 -23.23 3.27 15.77
CA PHE A 279 -22.81 2.76 17.08
C PHE A 279 -24.03 2.47 17.96
N THR A 280 -24.12 1.26 18.49
CA THR A 280 -25.16 0.84 19.45
C THR A 280 -24.64 0.73 20.89
N GLU A 281 -23.34 0.59 21.03
CA GLU A 281 -22.64 0.53 22.31
C GLU A 281 -21.81 1.79 22.51
N PHE A 282 -21.68 2.20 23.78
CA PHE A 282 -20.84 3.33 24.14
C PHE A 282 -19.35 2.98 23.95
N PRO A 283 -18.57 3.78 23.18
CA PRO A 283 -17.21 3.39 22.81
C PRO A 283 -16.15 3.73 23.86
N TYR A 284 -16.11 2.98 24.96
CA TYR A 284 -15.24 3.21 26.11
C TYR A 284 -13.73 3.24 25.78
N GLN A 285 -13.30 2.54 24.74
CA GLN A 285 -11.90 2.54 24.26
C GLN A 285 -11.41 3.92 23.81
N LEU A 286 -12.31 4.88 23.54
CA LEU A 286 -11.93 6.27 23.25
C LEU A 286 -11.33 7.00 24.47
N PHE A 287 -11.44 6.46 25.68
CA PHE A 287 -10.81 7.08 26.86
C PHE A 287 -9.36 6.65 27.10
N GLN A 288 -8.81 5.82 26.21
CA GLN A 288 -7.37 5.54 26.20
C GLN A 288 -6.54 6.70 25.62
N PHE A 289 -7.17 7.72 25.02
CA PHE A 289 -6.52 8.92 24.47
C PHE A 289 -6.37 9.98 25.57
N PRO A 290 -5.20 10.12 26.22
CA PRO A 290 -5.06 10.93 27.43
C PRO A 290 -5.21 12.44 27.20
N ASN A 291 -5.06 12.90 25.96
CA ASN A 291 -5.15 14.32 25.59
C ASN A 291 -6.42 14.64 24.79
N LEU A 292 -7.40 13.72 24.75
CA LEU A 292 -8.66 13.96 24.05
C LEU A 292 -9.41 15.14 24.70
N GLN A 293 -9.82 16.10 23.89
CA GLN A 293 -10.52 17.32 24.33
C GLN A 293 -11.92 17.41 23.76
N LYS A 294 -12.17 16.82 22.58
CA LYS A 294 -13.45 16.88 21.91
C LYS A 294 -13.87 15.51 21.41
N LEU A 295 -15.09 15.12 21.76
CA LEU A 295 -15.71 13.89 21.31
C LEU A 295 -17.17 14.14 20.91
N ASP A 296 -17.53 13.75 19.69
CA ASP A 296 -18.89 13.83 19.18
C ASP A 296 -19.38 12.44 18.74
N LEU A 297 -20.42 11.96 19.43
CA LEU A 297 -21.11 10.69 19.22
C LEU A 297 -22.59 10.90 18.86
N SER A 298 -23.02 12.14 18.56
CA SER A 298 -24.41 12.47 18.22
C SER A 298 -24.88 11.74 16.94
N GLY A 299 -26.19 11.53 16.79
CA GLY A 299 -26.76 10.83 15.64
C GLY A 299 -26.41 9.34 15.57
N ASN A 300 -26.08 8.71 16.70
CA ASN A 300 -25.86 7.25 16.80
C ASN A 300 -27.05 6.57 17.47
N SER A 301 -27.02 5.23 17.55
CA SER A 301 -28.07 4.41 18.18
C SER A 301 -27.62 3.81 19.50
N ILE A 302 -26.79 4.54 20.27
CA ILE A 302 -26.27 4.07 21.55
C ILE A 302 -27.44 3.90 22.53
N THR A 303 -27.62 2.70 23.10
CA THR A 303 -28.76 2.41 23.98
C THR A 303 -28.40 2.37 25.46
N ASN A 304 -27.12 2.30 25.79
CA ASN A 304 -26.64 2.10 27.15
C ASN A 304 -25.51 3.10 27.46
N LEU A 305 -25.72 3.94 28.49
CA LEU A 305 -24.76 4.89 29.04
C LEU A 305 -24.37 4.52 30.48
N THR A 306 -24.24 3.23 30.75
CA THR A 306 -23.62 2.72 31.96
C THR A 306 -22.11 2.79 31.80
N VAL A 307 -21.47 3.57 32.68
CA VAL A 307 -20.04 3.86 32.63
C VAL A 307 -19.41 3.59 33.98
N THR A 308 -18.10 3.37 34.00
CA THR A 308 -17.35 3.29 35.27
C THR A 308 -17.06 4.68 35.81
N SER A 309 -16.61 4.76 37.06
CA SER A 309 -16.15 6.03 37.64
C SER A 309 -14.96 6.63 36.88
N ASP A 310 -14.07 5.78 36.34
CA ASP A 310 -12.91 6.23 35.56
C ASP A 310 -13.33 6.78 34.19
N ASP A 311 -14.27 6.12 33.52
CA ASP A 311 -14.84 6.60 32.25
C ASP A 311 -15.54 7.96 32.45
N LEU A 312 -16.32 8.13 33.52
CA LEU A 312 -16.98 9.40 33.83
C LEU A 312 -15.96 10.52 34.11
N ALA A 313 -14.87 10.20 34.82
CA ALA A 313 -13.80 11.15 35.07
C ALA A 313 -13.12 11.58 33.76
N ALA A 314 -12.90 10.65 32.82
CA ALA A 314 -12.38 10.96 31.49
C ALA A 314 -13.34 11.83 30.68
N ILE A 315 -14.64 11.49 30.67
CA ILE A 315 -15.69 12.29 30.02
C ILE A 315 -15.71 13.72 30.56
N SER A 316 -15.61 13.89 31.89
CA SER A 316 -15.65 15.19 32.55
C SER A 316 -14.46 16.10 32.21
N GLN A 317 -13.35 15.55 31.72
CA GLN A 317 -12.18 16.33 31.30
C GLN A 317 -12.32 16.86 29.87
N LEU A 318 -13.29 16.36 29.09
CA LEU A 318 -13.53 16.83 27.74
C LEU A 318 -14.00 18.28 27.76
N SER A 319 -13.47 19.09 26.86
CA SER A 319 -13.95 20.46 26.66
C SER A 319 -15.27 20.50 25.90
N VAL A 320 -15.47 19.54 24.99
CA VAL A 320 -16.67 19.37 24.18
C VAL A 320 -17.02 17.90 24.13
N PHE A 321 -18.22 17.56 24.57
CA PHE A 321 -18.77 16.22 24.48
C PHE A 321 -20.21 16.30 23.98
N GLN A 322 -20.54 15.52 22.95
CA GLN A 322 -21.89 15.43 22.40
C GLN A 322 -22.30 13.98 22.23
N ILE A 323 -23.47 13.64 22.73
CA ILE A 323 -24.11 12.33 22.57
C ILE A 323 -25.62 12.51 22.66
N ASP A 324 -26.37 11.65 22.00
CA ASP A 324 -27.83 11.63 22.16
C ASP A 324 -28.20 10.90 23.45
N THR A 325 -29.19 11.41 24.19
CA THR A 325 -29.71 10.72 25.38
C THR A 325 -30.58 9.55 24.96
N PRO A 326 -30.24 8.29 25.31
CA PRO A 326 -31.06 7.15 24.95
C PRO A 326 -32.38 7.14 25.71
N ALA A 327 -33.40 6.50 25.14
CA ALA A 327 -34.67 6.31 25.83
C ALA A 327 -34.45 5.55 27.16
N GLY A 328 -34.98 6.08 28.27
CA GLY A 328 -34.77 5.53 29.62
C GLY A 328 -33.67 6.22 30.43
N TYR A 329 -32.74 6.95 29.80
CA TYR A 329 -31.63 7.65 30.48
C TYR A 329 -32.00 9.06 30.96
N GLY A 330 -33.25 9.23 31.42
CA GLY A 330 -33.82 10.52 31.84
C GLY A 330 -33.42 10.99 33.25
N GLY A 331 -32.46 10.33 33.91
CA GLY A 331 -31.91 10.74 35.22
C GLY A 331 -32.85 10.59 36.43
N ASN A 332 -34.04 10.01 36.27
CA ASN A 332 -35.08 9.93 37.31
C ASN A 332 -35.70 8.53 37.47
N GLY A 333 -35.09 7.49 36.87
CA GLY A 333 -35.61 6.12 36.87
C GLY A 333 -34.80 5.16 37.75
N ASN A 334 -35.42 4.03 38.10
CA ASN A 334 -34.77 2.91 38.80
C ASN A 334 -33.88 2.06 37.86
N ASP A 335 -33.73 2.45 36.60
CA ASP A 335 -33.08 1.68 35.53
C ASP A 335 -31.55 1.59 35.66
N CYS A 336 -30.98 2.27 36.66
CA CYS A 336 -29.57 2.15 37.05
C CYS A 336 -29.47 1.22 38.27
N GLU A 337 -29.63 -0.09 38.06
CA GLU A 337 -29.80 -1.07 39.15
C GLU A 337 -28.56 -1.22 40.04
N ASP A 338 -27.36 -1.06 39.48
CA ASP A 338 -26.07 -1.29 40.17
C ASP A 338 -25.18 -0.03 40.25
N GLY A 339 -25.76 1.16 40.09
CA GLY A 339 -24.99 2.40 40.01
C GLY A 339 -25.73 3.64 40.51
N GLU A 340 -25.10 4.79 40.36
CA GLU A 340 -25.67 6.10 40.67
C GLU A 340 -25.75 6.97 39.42
N TRP A 341 -26.87 7.67 39.25
CA TRP A 341 -27.03 8.65 38.18
C TRP A 341 -26.13 9.86 38.42
N GLN A 342 -25.30 10.21 37.44
CA GLN A 342 -24.50 11.43 37.44
C GLN A 342 -24.64 12.16 36.11
N GLU A 343 -24.80 13.48 36.16
CA GLU A 343 -24.93 14.33 34.98
C GLU A 343 -23.59 14.96 34.63
N VAL A 344 -23.14 14.75 33.39
CA VAL A 344 -21.94 15.37 32.84
C VAL A 344 -22.24 15.83 31.41
N HIS A 345 -21.82 17.03 31.03
CA HIS A 345 -22.08 17.61 29.71
C HIS A 345 -23.56 17.56 29.28
N ASN A 346 -24.49 17.85 30.22
CA ASN A 346 -25.94 17.79 30.03
C ASN A 346 -26.46 16.40 29.62
N THR A 347 -25.75 15.33 29.97
CA THR A 347 -26.13 13.94 29.72
C THR A 347 -26.05 13.16 31.04
N ASN A 348 -27.09 12.37 31.33
CA ASN A 348 -27.10 11.50 32.51
C ASN A 348 -26.47 10.14 32.21
N PHE A 349 -25.53 9.74 33.06
CA PHE A 349 -24.83 8.47 33.00
C PHE A 349 -25.18 7.62 34.23
N CYS A 350 -25.33 6.32 34.05
CA CYS A 350 -25.44 5.37 35.15
C CYS A 350 -24.02 4.93 35.55
N VAL A 351 -23.53 5.39 36.70
CA VAL A 351 -22.14 5.19 37.12
C VAL A 351 -22.05 3.98 38.04
N VAL A 352 -21.37 2.93 37.59
CA VAL A 352 -21.16 1.70 38.36
C VAL A 352 -19.75 1.65 38.95
N ASN A 353 -19.59 0.98 40.09
CA ASN A 353 -18.32 0.93 40.82
C ASN A 353 -17.36 -0.18 40.33
N SER A 354 -17.65 -0.77 39.17
CA SER A 354 -16.86 -1.85 38.57
C SER A 354 -15.70 -1.27 37.78
N THR A 355 -14.47 -1.66 38.08
CA THR A 355 -13.31 -1.34 37.22
C THR A 355 -13.38 -2.21 35.96
N ARG A 356 -13.57 -1.62 34.78
CA ARG A 356 -13.36 -2.33 33.52
C ARG A 356 -11.86 -2.47 33.32
N SER A 357 -11.32 -3.69 33.46
CA SER A 357 -9.98 -3.97 32.97
C SER A 357 -10.03 -3.93 31.44
N TYR A 358 -9.30 -2.98 30.83
CA TYR A 358 -9.05 -2.96 29.39
C TYR A 358 -8.14 -4.13 29.02
N SER A 359 -8.68 -5.35 29.03
CA SER A 359 -8.02 -6.53 28.46
C SER A 359 -8.46 -6.71 27.02
N THR A 360 -7.49 -6.99 26.15
CA THR A 360 -7.69 -7.42 24.75
C THR A 360 -8.79 -8.49 24.67
N PRO A 361 -9.70 -8.44 23.67
CA PRO A 361 -10.82 -9.38 23.60
C PRO A 361 -10.31 -10.81 23.46
N GLU A 362 -10.59 -11.64 24.48
CA GLU A 362 -10.46 -13.08 24.41
C GLU A 362 -11.65 -13.62 23.58
N VAL A 363 -11.33 -14.49 22.61
CA VAL A 363 -12.30 -15.14 21.75
C VAL A 363 -13.21 -16.01 22.60
N VAL A 364 -14.49 -15.63 22.72
CA VAL A 364 -15.49 -16.42 23.43
C VAL A 364 -15.82 -17.66 22.59
N VAL A 365 -15.25 -18.80 22.98
CA VAL A 365 -15.78 -20.12 22.59
C VAL A 365 -16.79 -20.51 23.65
N ALA A 366 -18.04 -20.68 23.22
CA ALA A 366 -19.10 -21.19 24.07
C ALA A 366 -18.85 -22.68 24.39
N GLU A 367 -18.78 -23.03 25.68
CA GLU A 367 -19.02 -24.40 26.11
C GLU A 367 -20.03 -24.44 27.26
N SER A 368 -21.03 -25.28 27.07
CA SER A 368 -22.14 -25.56 27.96
C SER A 368 -21.72 -26.45 29.12
N THR A 369 -22.14 -26.04 30.33
CA THR A 369 -22.56 -26.84 31.49
C THR A 369 -22.04 -28.28 31.64
N GLY A 370 -21.26 -28.51 32.70
CA GLY A 370 -21.00 -29.83 33.27
C GLY A 370 -20.20 -29.70 34.56
N ASP A 371 -20.91 -29.76 35.69
CA ASP A 371 -20.36 -29.88 37.04
C ASP A 371 -19.47 -31.13 37.16
N ASP A 372 -18.23 -31.01 37.64
CA ASP A 372 -17.76 -31.90 38.69
C ASP A 372 -16.38 -31.54 39.25
N SER A 373 -16.32 -31.72 40.57
CA SER A 373 -15.20 -31.52 41.47
C SER A 373 -13.90 -32.28 41.13
N THR A 374 -12.79 -31.68 41.60
CA THR A 374 -11.41 -32.20 41.76
C THR A 374 -10.44 -32.01 40.59
N ASN A 375 -9.55 -31.00 40.70
CA ASN A 375 -8.14 -31.10 40.21
C ASN A 375 -7.16 -30.00 40.67
N TRP A 376 -7.33 -29.42 41.87
CA TRP A 376 -6.33 -28.49 42.42
C TRP A 376 -4.94 -29.12 42.62
N ALA A 377 -4.87 -30.44 42.76
CA ALA A 377 -3.61 -31.17 42.90
C ALA A 377 -2.78 -31.23 41.59
N ILE A 378 -3.42 -31.16 40.42
CA ILE A 378 -2.73 -31.17 39.13
C ILE A 378 -2.06 -29.80 38.87
N PHE A 379 -2.74 -28.70 39.22
CA PHE A 379 -2.18 -27.35 39.06
C PHE A 379 -0.93 -27.12 39.95
N VAL A 380 -0.88 -27.71 41.15
CA VAL A 380 0.29 -27.61 42.03
C VAL A 380 1.49 -28.42 41.50
N LEU A 381 1.23 -29.58 40.86
CA LEU A 381 2.29 -30.37 40.23
C LEU A 381 2.83 -29.70 38.95
N VAL A 382 1.97 -29.13 38.10
CA VAL A 382 2.39 -28.44 36.87
C VAL A 382 3.18 -27.15 37.16
N ALA A 383 2.81 -26.39 38.21
CA ALA A 383 3.56 -25.21 38.63
C ALA A 383 4.96 -25.54 39.18
N ALA A 384 5.11 -26.63 39.93
CA ALA A 384 6.38 -27.05 40.52
C ALA A 384 7.39 -27.57 39.49
N PHE A 385 6.93 -28.29 38.45
CA PHE A 385 7.79 -28.82 37.40
C PHE A 385 8.01 -27.84 36.24
N GLY A 386 7.04 -26.97 35.92
CA GLY A 386 7.16 -25.95 34.88
C GLY A 386 8.16 -24.84 35.22
N GLY A 387 8.21 -24.39 36.48
CA GLY A 387 9.15 -23.36 36.92
C GLY A 387 10.62 -23.79 36.84
N CYS A 388 10.91 -25.07 37.10
CA CYS A 388 12.26 -25.62 37.00
C CYS A 388 12.76 -25.68 35.56
N PHE A 389 11.88 -25.95 34.58
CA PHE A 389 12.27 -26.03 33.18
C PHE A 389 12.61 -24.66 32.58
N VAL A 390 11.84 -23.63 32.94
CA VAL A 390 12.10 -22.24 32.53
C VAL A 390 13.39 -21.73 33.18
N GLY A 391 13.62 -22.04 34.46
CA GLY A 391 14.88 -21.71 35.15
C GLY A 391 16.11 -22.35 34.50
N PHE A 392 16.02 -23.64 34.14
CA PHE A 392 17.10 -24.34 33.43
C PHE A 392 17.33 -23.78 32.01
N LEU A 393 16.28 -23.42 31.28
CA LEU A 393 16.39 -22.83 29.95
C LEU A 393 17.06 -21.45 29.99
N LEU A 394 16.66 -20.60 30.95
CA LEU A 394 17.28 -19.28 31.16
C LEU A 394 18.74 -19.40 31.61
N PHE A 395 19.05 -20.34 32.50
CA PHE A 395 20.43 -20.61 32.93
C PHE A 395 21.30 -21.15 31.78
N TYR A 396 20.75 -22.02 30.93
CA TYR A 396 21.41 -22.55 29.75
C TYR A 396 21.71 -21.45 28.73
N LEU A 397 20.74 -20.57 28.44
CA LEU A 397 20.91 -19.44 27.53
C LEU A 397 21.92 -18.40 28.07
N ALA A 398 21.87 -18.10 29.38
CA ALA A 398 22.84 -17.23 30.03
C ALA A 398 24.27 -17.81 29.98
N SER A 399 24.41 -19.12 30.23
CA SER A 399 25.70 -19.81 30.13
C SER A 399 26.27 -19.78 28.71
N LYS A 400 25.41 -19.91 27.69
CA LYS A 400 25.82 -19.81 26.29
C LYS A 400 26.23 -18.38 25.90
N PHE A 401 25.52 -17.38 26.41
CA PHE A 401 25.83 -15.97 26.18
C PHE A 401 27.17 -15.57 26.79
N VAL A 402 27.45 -15.97 28.04
CA VAL A 402 28.72 -15.72 28.72
C VAL A 402 29.89 -16.39 28.00
N ARG A 403 29.71 -17.63 27.54
CA ARG A 403 30.75 -18.37 26.78
C ARG A 403 31.06 -17.71 25.42
N CYS A 404 30.04 -17.16 24.76
CA CYS A 404 30.19 -16.42 23.51
C CYS A 404 30.88 -15.05 23.72
N GLN A 405 30.66 -14.42 24.88
CA GLN A 405 31.36 -13.19 25.27
C GLN A 405 32.84 -13.43 25.59
N GLN A 406 33.18 -14.53 26.28
CA GLN A 406 34.57 -14.90 26.55
C GLN A 406 35.37 -15.21 25.26
N GLU A 407 34.74 -15.85 24.27
CA GLU A 407 35.37 -16.07 22.95
C GLU A 407 35.61 -14.76 22.18
N ARG A 408 34.79 -13.73 22.39
CA ARG A 408 34.99 -12.39 21.80
C ARG A 408 36.11 -11.62 22.50
N GLN A 409 36.24 -11.72 23.82
CA GLN A 409 37.32 -11.07 24.56
C GLN A 409 38.70 -11.73 24.30
N ASN A 410 38.75 -13.06 24.12
CA ASN A 410 39.97 -13.76 23.75
C ASN A 410 40.45 -13.47 22.31
N LYS A 411 39.59 -12.91 21.45
CA LYS A 411 39.96 -12.43 20.10
C LYS A 411 40.36 -10.95 20.05
N ALA A 412 40.19 -10.19 21.14
CA ALA A 412 40.48 -8.75 21.19
C ALA A 412 41.76 -8.41 21.97
N GLY A 413 42.52 -9.41 22.45
CA GLY A 413 43.77 -9.22 23.18
C GLY A 413 45.01 -9.65 22.39
N SER A 414 45.44 -8.86 21.41
CA SER A 414 46.82 -8.90 20.90
C SER A 414 47.13 -7.58 20.18
N SER A 415 48.10 -6.88 20.76
CA SER A 415 48.55 -5.50 20.54
C SER A 415 48.92 -5.09 19.12
N SER A 416 48.61 -3.82 18.79
CA SER A 416 49.26 -3.00 17.76
C SER A 416 50.74 -2.72 18.10
N PRO A 417 51.60 -2.42 17.11
CA PRO A 417 51.99 -1.01 16.98
C PRO A 417 52.10 -0.49 15.53
N ASP A 418 51.72 0.79 15.42
CA ASP A 418 52.29 1.91 14.66
C ASP A 418 52.56 1.87 13.14
N ALA A 419 52.26 3.03 12.55
CA ALA A 419 52.46 3.41 11.16
C ALA A 419 53.90 3.89 10.91
N GLU A 420 54.59 3.32 9.92
CA GLU A 420 55.36 4.01 8.86
C GLU A 420 56.01 3.01 7.89
N ASP A 421 56.29 3.50 6.67
CA ASP A 421 57.13 2.95 5.60
C ASP A 421 56.61 1.87 4.61
N VAL A 422 56.16 2.41 3.46
CA VAL A 422 56.70 2.22 2.10
C VAL A 422 57.14 0.81 1.67
N GLN A 423 56.44 0.32 0.64
CA GLN A 423 56.90 -0.56 -0.46
C GLN A 423 58.04 -1.55 -0.15
N THR A 424 57.75 -2.85 -0.22
CA THR A 424 58.11 -3.74 -1.35
C THR A 424 58.05 -5.19 -0.88
N ALA A 425 57.04 -5.95 -1.30
CA ALA A 425 57.16 -7.39 -1.52
C ALA A 425 55.92 -7.90 -2.27
N ARG A 426 55.98 -7.84 -3.60
CA ARG A 426 55.32 -8.84 -4.42
C ARG A 426 55.99 -10.19 -4.10
N ALA A 427 55.22 -11.18 -3.65
CA ALA A 427 55.20 -12.54 -4.19
C ALA A 427 54.41 -13.49 -3.26
N LEU A 428 53.41 -14.17 -3.85
CA LEU A 428 52.67 -15.35 -3.36
C LEU A 428 51.85 -15.13 -2.06
N ASP A 429 50.54 -15.39 -2.01
CA ASP A 429 49.79 -16.48 -2.62
C ASP A 429 48.31 -16.08 -2.74
N ASN A 430 47.78 -16.04 -3.96
CA ASN A 430 46.42 -15.58 -4.29
C ASN A 430 45.54 -16.73 -4.84
N THR A 431 45.85 -17.98 -4.49
CA THR A 431 45.27 -19.14 -5.19
C THR A 431 44.02 -19.77 -4.56
N THR A 432 43.53 -19.30 -3.41
CA THR A 432 42.40 -19.97 -2.74
C THR A 432 40.99 -19.42 -3.04
N PRO A 433 40.76 -18.10 -3.24
CA PRO A 433 39.42 -17.64 -3.63
C PRO A 433 39.19 -17.74 -5.15
N GLN A 434 40.21 -17.42 -5.95
CA GLN A 434 40.07 -17.34 -7.42
C GLN A 434 39.87 -18.72 -8.08
N ALA A 435 40.47 -19.77 -7.51
CA ALA A 435 40.30 -21.14 -8.02
C ALA A 435 38.89 -21.69 -7.76
N PHE A 436 38.24 -21.26 -6.67
CA PHE A 436 36.86 -21.63 -6.36
C PHE A 436 35.86 -20.90 -7.28
N TYR A 437 36.09 -19.61 -7.55
CA TYR A 437 35.24 -18.84 -8.46
C TYR A 437 35.39 -19.26 -9.93
N ASN A 438 36.60 -19.58 -10.38
CA ASN A 438 36.84 -20.08 -11.73
C ASN A 438 36.32 -21.53 -11.95
N SER A 439 35.96 -22.24 -10.88
CA SER A 439 35.32 -23.56 -10.91
C SER A 439 33.81 -23.49 -11.15
N LEU A 440 33.18 -22.32 -11.02
CA LEU A 440 31.73 -22.12 -11.24
C LEU A 440 31.50 -21.42 -12.59
N HIS A 441 31.61 -22.20 -13.66
CA HIS A 441 31.25 -21.92 -15.06
C HIS A 441 31.83 -20.63 -15.74
N PRO A 442 32.25 -20.69 -17.02
CA PRO A 442 33.05 -19.63 -17.66
C PRO A 442 32.28 -18.38 -18.15
N THR A 443 31.03 -18.19 -17.73
CA THR A 443 30.13 -17.18 -18.35
C THR A 443 29.62 -16.12 -17.38
N LEU A 444 29.96 -16.19 -16.09
CA LEU A 444 29.57 -15.15 -15.16
C LEU A 444 30.62 -14.04 -15.15
N ASN A 445 30.35 -12.96 -15.89
CA ASN A 445 31.21 -11.80 -15.91
C ASN A 445 31.27 -11.19 -14.50
N ALA A 446 32.47 -11.05 -13.92
CA ALA A 446 32.67 -10.52 -12.57
C ALA A 446 32.14 -9.09 -12.40
N ASP A 447 31.90 -8.39 -13.51
CA ASP A 447 31.28 -7.06 -13.54
C ASP A 447 29.78 -7.09 -13.19
N LEU A 448 29.05 -8.18 -13.47
CA LEU A 448 27.62 -8.32 -13.09
C LEU A 448 27.43 -8.33 -11.57
N LEU A 449 28.39 -8.86 -10.81
CA LEU A 449 28.31 -8.94 -9.35
C LEU A 449 28.48 -7.58 -8.66
N LYS A 450 28.90 -6.56 -9.40
CA LYS A 450 29.00 -5.17 -8.95
C LYS A 450 27.87 -4.30 -9.51
N ASP A 451 26.94 -4.88 -10.25
CA ASP A 451 25.77 -4.18 -10.76
C ASP A 451 24.85 -3.81 -9.58
N PRO A 452 24.59 -2.50 -9.35
CA PRO A 452 23.76 -2.04 -8.25
C PRO A 452 22.30 -2.56 -8.32
N LEU A 453 21.80 -2.95 -9.50
CA LEU A 453 20.47 -3.54 -9.66
C LEU A 453 20.39 -4.99 -9.15
N ILE A 454 21.48 -5.75 -9.24
CA ILE A 454 21.52 -7.15 -8.73
C ILE A 454 21.68 -7.16 -7.21
N ILE A 455 22.29 -6.12 -6.63
CA ILE A 455 22.44 -5.97 -5.17
C ILE A 455 21.08 -5.70 -4.49
N SER A 456 20.16 -4.99 -5.15
CA SER A 456 18.81 -4.70 -4.63
C SER A 456 17.89 -5.92 -4.51
N PHE A 457 18.16 -7.04 -5.21
CA PHE A 457 17.35 -8.26 -5.16
C PHE A 457 17.95 -9.38 -4.29
N ARG A 458 18.85 -9.06 -3.35
CA ARG A 458 19.37 -10.07 -2.41
C ARG A 458 18.29 -10.53 -1.43
N LEU A 459 17.65 -11.66 -1.72
CA LEU A 459 16.86 -12.40 -0.74
C LEU A 459 17.77 -12.83 0.43
N LYS A 460 17.33 -12.60 1.67
CA LYS A 460 18.06 -13.07 2.85
C LYS A 460 17.99 -14.60 2.87
N TYR A 461 19.13 -15.26 3.11
CA TYR A 461 19.26 -16.73 3.11
C TYR A 461 18.26 -17.47 4.03
N LYS A 462 17.69 -16.76 5.02
CA LYS A 462 16.68 -17.32 5.94
C LYS A 462 15.26 -17.41 5.35
N ASP A 463 14.99 -16.72 4.25
CA ASP A 463 13.66 -16.63 3.63
C ASP A 463 13.55 -17.52 2.39
N LEU A 464 14.59 -18.31 2.09
CA LEU A 464 14.67 -19.12 0.89
C LEU A 464 14.19 -20.55 1.18
N HIS A 465 12.96 -20.85 0.75
CA HIS A 465 12.37 -22.18 0.91
C HIS A 465 13.14 -23.23 0.09
N VAL A 466 13.24 -24.46 0.61
CA VAL A 466 14.03 -25.56 0.01
C VAL A 466 13.60 -25.85 -1.43
N GLY A 467 12.31 -25.70 -1.74
CA GLY A 467 11.78 -25.86 -3.10
C GLY A 467 12.24 -24.79 -4.10
N VAL A 468 12.48 -23.55 -3.65
CA VAL A 468 13.02 -22.46 -4.50
C VAL A 468 14.49 -22.73 -4.82
N LEU A 469 15.25 -23.28 -3.87
CA LEU A 469 16.63 -23.69 -4.08
C LEU A 469 16.74 -24.88 -5.04
N ALA A 470 15.83 -25.85 -4.94
CA ALA A 470 15.77 -26.98 -5.86
C ALA A 470 15.38 -26.55 -7.28
N LEU A 471 14.41 -25.63 -7.41
CA LEU A 471 14.00 -25.06 -8.69
C LEU A 471 15.13 -24.25 -9.34
N ALA A 472 15.82 -23.41 -8.55
CA ALA A 472 16.99 -22.66 -9.01
C ALA A 472 18.12 -23.60 -9.44
N ALA A 473 18.37 -24.69 -8.71
CA ALA A 473 19.36 -25.71 -9.09
C ALA A 473 18.99 -26.40 -10.42
N SER A 474 17.72 -26.80 -10.62
CA SER A 474 17.25 -27.40 -11.88
C SER A 474 17.28 -26.42 -13.06
N CYS A 475 17.07 -25.12 -12.83
CA CYS A 475 17.22 -24.11 -13.88
C CYS A 475 18.68 -23.83 -14.25
N LEU A 476 19.61 -24.01 -13.31
CA LEU A 476 21.04 -23.71 -13.46
C LEU A 476 21.87 -24.90 -13.97
N GLU A 477 21.30 -26.10 -14.09
CA GLU A 477 21.99 -27.22 -14.74
C GLU A 477 22.23 -26.93 -16.22
N GLY A 478 23.48 -27.10 -16.65
CA GLY A 478 24.00 -26.66 -17.95
C GLY A 478 23.50 -27.43 -19.18
N ARG A 479 22.48 -28.31 -19.06
CA ARG A 479 21.87 -29.01 -20.20
C ARG A 479 20.42 -28.57 -20.41
N PRO A 480 20.05 -28.08 -21.61
CA PRO A 480 18.72 -27.52 -21.86
C PRO A 480 17.59 -28.55 -21.73
N GLU A 481 17.85 -29.84 -21.98
CA GLU A 481 16.87 -30.94 -21.80
C GLU A 481 16.45 -31.22 -20.34
N ASN A 482 17.19 -30.73 -19.34
CA ASN A 482 16.83 -30.91 -17.91
C ASN A 482 16.14 -29.68 -17.31
N ARG A 483 15.95 -28.61 -18.08
CA ARG A 483 15.33 -27.39 -17.57
C ARG A 483 13.82 -27.60 -17.47
N PRO A 484 13.20 -27.26 -16.32
CA PRO A 484 11.76 -27.30 -16.20
C PRO A 484 11.15 -26.32 -17.21
N SER A 485 10.02 -26.73 -17.79
CA SER A 485 9.24 -25.86 -18.68
C SER A 485 8.72 -24.64 -17.91
N ALA A 486 8.45 -23.54 -18.61
CA ALA A 486 7.87 -22.34 -17.99
C ALA A 486 6.56 -22.65 -17.24
N SER A 487 5.78 -23.62 -17.73
CA SER A 487 4.59 -24.14 -17.06
C SER A 487 4.88 -24.87 -15.75
N GLU A 488 5.92 -25.72 -15.69
CA GLU A 488 6.31 -26.42 -14.46
C GLU A 488 6.88 -25.45 -13.42
N VAL A 489 7.62 -24.44 -13.85
CA VAL A 489 8.12 -23.37 -12.97
C VAL A 489 6.95 -22.61 -12.33
N VAL A 490 5.96 -22.21 -13.12
CA VAL A 490 4.77 -21.51 -12.61
C VAL A 490 3.94 -22.40 -11.70
N LEU A 491 3.78 -23.69 -12.02
CA LEU A 491 3.03 -24.63 -11.19
C LEU A 491 3.73 -24.86 -9.84
N THR A 492 5.05 -25.02 -9.85
CA THR A 492 5.85 -25.25 -8.64
C THR A 492 5.83 -24.02 -7.73
N ILE A 493 5.90 -22.81 -8.30
CA ILE A 493 5.77 -21.56 -7.53
C ILE A 493 4.37 -21.44 -6.92
N LYS A 494 3.31 -21.79 -7.66
CA LYS A 494 1.93 -21.80 -7.12
C LYS A 494 1.77 -22.77 -5.96
N GLU A 495 2.34 -23.98 -6.05
CA GLU A 495 2.27 -24.98 -4.99
C GLU A 495 3.01 -24.52 -3.73
N LEU A 496 4.19 -23.90 -3.90
CA LEU A 496 4.97 -23.31 -2.80
C LEU A 496 4.24 -22.14 -2.12
N MET A 497 3.58 -21.28 -2.90
CA MET A 497 2.76 -20.20 -2.35
C MET A 497 1.58 -20.75 -1.55
N ARG A 498 0.98 -21.87 -2.01
CA ARG A 498 -0.08 -22.57 -1.31
C ARG A 498 0.40 -23.17 0.01
N GLU A 499 1.58 -23.79 0.06
CA GLU A 499 2.15 -24.29 1.32
C GLU A 499 2.43 -23.17 2.33
N ILE A 500 2.83 -21.99 1.86
CA ILE A 500 3.04 -20.80 2.70
C ILE A 500 1.70 -20.25 3.25
N GLU A 501 0.63 -20.30 2.45
CA GLU A 501 -0.72 -19.86 2.86
C GLU A 501 -1.41 -20.84 3.83
N PHE A 502 -1.21 -22.15 3.67
CA PHE A 502 -1.90 -23.19 4.47
C PHE A 502 -1.12 -23.71 5.68
N GLY A 503 0.17 -23.38 5.82
CA GLY A 503 1.02 -23.82 6.94
C GLY A 503 0.68 -23.24 8.33
N ASN A 504 -0.34 -22.37 8.44
CA ASN A 504 -0.66 -21.63 9.66
C ASN A 504 -2.03 -21.96 10.30
N ASN A 505 -2.67 -23.08 9.99
CA ASN A 505 -3.81 -23.56 10.81
C ASN A 505 -3.96 -25.10 10.84
N PRO A 506 -4.18 -25.73 12.01
CA PRO A 506 -4.49 -27.15 12.08
C PRO A 506 -5.94 -27.41 11.65
N HIS A 507 -6.13 -28.39 10.76
CA HIS A 507 -7.44 -28.87 10.30
C HIS A 507 -8.36 -29.34 11.45
N PRO A 508 -9.68 -29.09 11.40
CA PRO A 508 -10.66 -29.94 12.05
C PRO A 508 -11.08 -31.10 11.14
N ALA A 509 -11.45 -32.21 11.79
CA ALA A 509 -11.72 -33.53 11.23
C ALA A 509 -12.92 -33.59 10.25
N GLU A 510 -12.82 -34.50 9.28
CA GLU A 510 -13.92 -34.98 8.44
C GLU A 510 -15.00 -35.70 9.26
N PRO A 511 -16.27 -35.64 8.86
CA PRO A 511 -17.26 -36.66 9.20
C PRO A 511 -17.59 -37.59 8.01
N ASP A 512 -17.73 -38.86 8.36
CA ASP A 512 -18.05 -40.02 7.52
C ASP A 512 -19.37 -39.93 6.70
N ASP A 513 -19.31 -40.58 5.54
CA ASP A 513 -20.33 -41.37 4.81
C ASP A 513 -21.79 -40.90 4.69
N ILE A 514 -22.21 -40.59 3.44
CA ILE A 514 -23.46 -41.14 2.85
C ILE A 514 -23.26 -41.51 1.36
N VAL A 515 -23.57 -42.78 1.10
CA VAL A 515 -23.72 -43.57 -0.14
C VAL A 515 -24.56 -42.92 -1.26
N THR A 516 -24.15 -43.08 -2.53
CA THR A 516 -24.99 -43.73 -3.59
C THR A 516 -24.24 -43.96 -4.92
N GLU A 517 -24.13 -45.25 -5.24
CA GLU A 517 -24.20 -45.95 -6.53
C GLU A 517 -23.63 -45.34 -7.81
N GLY A 518 -22.70 -46.09 -8.42
CA GLY A 518 -22.29 -45.88 -9.80
C GLY A 518 -23.20 -46.57 -10.81
N PHE A 519 -23.12 -46.14 -12.08
CA PHE A 519 -23.47 -46.96 -13.23
C PHE A 519 -22.62 -46.54 -14.45
N LEU A 520 -21.86 -47.53 -14.95
CA LEU A 520 -21.53 -47.83 -16.35
C LEU A 520 -20.45 -47.02 -17.10
N SER A 521 -19.23 -47.58 -17.02
CA SER A 521 -18.50 -48.25 -18.11
C SER A 521 -18.54 -47.67 -19.54
N SER A 522 -17.30 -47.46 -20.02
CA SER A 522 -16.74 -47.38 -21.38
C SER A 522 -17.24 -48.46 -22.37
N PRO A 523 -16.80 -48.47 -23.65
CA PRO A 523 -15.38 -48.56 -24.05
C PRO A 523 -14.78 -47.28 -24.63
#